data_AF-A0A7V0MIP5-F1
#
_entry.id   AF-A0A7V0MIP5-F1
#
_cell.length_a   1.000
_cell.length_b   1.000
_cell.length_c   1.000
_cell.angle_alpha   90.00
_cell.angle_beta   90.00
_cell.angle_gamma   90.00
#
_symmetry.space_group_name_H-M   'P 1'
#
loop_
_entity.id
_entity.type
_entity.pdbx_description
1 polymer ?
#
loop_
_entity_poly.entity_id
_entity_poly.type
_entity_poly.pdbx_seq_one_letter_code
_entity_poly.pdbx_strand_id
1 'polypeptide(L)'
;MIYVIFGFIWLGPSGSSAMLDFPEDIHLKKYGAWIKPVYITDNPGKRRSKRRTFDIDPMNKKLSVYLPNQDDEKAKRIAEAFLGCLFILHGYLPLAENIFVYSVSDEYLIEGKYIPETAFGENDYYLLNIGTHSAIRYYDYKEAGRLVDATVDDDLFMAVTFYEAGARLLFVSPIDMNDYGRDRNWKPETAEERTTMESAFLNFYKSIEAIFGDPNKDRKVFAEKLKAQGVDPEELVEFREKERIIDKIYKMSRIRDKKVAHGKSMPHTKRSISYYEFMDFQYLANYLICTVLNKRLEKNMNDENDMDD
;
A
#
# COMPACT_ATOMS: atom_id res chain seq x y z
N MET A 1 23.15 2.36 -0.28
CA MET A 1 22.18 1.60 0.55
C MET A 1 21.16 0.90 -0.35
N ILE A 2 20.63 -0.22 0.11
CA ILE A 2 19.57 -1.00 -0.53
C ILE A 2 18.42 -1.10 0.48
N TYR A 3 17.19 -0.97 0.03
CA TYR A 3 16.01 -1.09 0.89
C TYR A 3 15.28 -2.38 0.57
N VAL A 4 15.28 -3.34 1.50
CA VAL A 4 14.63 -4.64 1.37
C VAL A 4 13.25 -4.60 1.99
N ILE A 5 12.24 -5.05 1.25
CA ILE A 5 10.84 -5.07 1.67
C ILE A 5 10.49 -6.48 2.18
N PHE A 6 10.12 -6.56 3.46
CA PHE A 6 9.67 -7.76 4.16
C PHE A 6 8.14 -7.84 4.24
N GLY A 7 7.60 -9.03 4.53
CA GLY A 7 6.16 -9.29 4.62
C GLY A 7 5.49 -9.64 3.28
N PHE A 8 6.23 -9.53 2.17
CA PHE A 8 5.82 -10.06 0.87
C PHE A 8 6.77 -11.11 0.35
N ILE A 9 6.20 -12.06 -0.38
CA ILE A 9 6.93 -13.07 -1.16
C ILE A 9 6.33 -13.07 -2.57
N TRP A 10 7.04 -13.64 -3.54
CA TRP A 10 6.41 -14.05 -4.79
C TRP A 10 6.38 -15.57 -4.88
N LEU A 11 5.22 -16.07 -5.31
CA LEU A 11 5.03 -17.46 -5.66
C LEU A 11 5.16 -17.54 -7.18
N GLY A 12 5.98 -18.46 -7.68
CA GLY A 12 6.10 -18.70 -9.12
C GLY A 12 4.74 -19.05 -9.74
N PRO A 13 4.59 -18.92 -11.07
CA PRO A 13 3.30 -19.00 -11.76
C PRO A 13 2.53 -20.32 -11.61
N SER A 14 3.19 -21.41 -11.18
CA SER A 14 2.60 -22.74 -11.05
C SER A 14 2.09 -23.08 -9.64
N GLY A 15 2.31 -22.22 -8.64
CA GLY A 15 2.17 -22.63 -7.23
C GLY A 15 3.11 -23.78 -6.82
N SER A 16 3.97 -24.26 -7.72
CA SER A 16 5.01 -25.24 -7.45
C SER A 16 6.32 -24.49 -7.20
N SER A 17 7.01 -24.87 -6.13
CA SER A 17 8.26 -24.25 -5.66
C SER A 17 9.43 -24.32 -6.66
N ALA A 18 9.27 -25.08 -7.75
CA ALA A 18 10.38 -25.55 -8.59
C ALA A 18 10.67 -24.71 -9.85
N MET A 19 9.78 -23.80 -10.26
CA MET A 19 10.08 -22.85 -11.34
C MET A 19 9.84 -21.42 -10.87
N LEU A 20 10.96 -20.76 -10.54
CA LEU A 20 11.08 -19.32 -10.45
C LEU A 20 10.43 -18.74 -11.72
N ASP A 21 9.52 -17.78 -11.58
CA ASP A 21 9.94 -16.48 -12.07
C ASP A 21 9.18 -15.30 -11.44
N PHE A 22 9.99 -14.43 -10.84
CA PHE A 22 10.06 -13.01 -11.20
C PHE A 22 11.54 -12.67 -11.44
N PRO A 23 12.01 -12.59 -12.69
CA PRO A 23 13.39 -12.26 -13.01
C PRO A 23 13.53 -10.83 -13.55
N GLU A 24 12.42 -10.09 -13.64
CA GLU A 24 12.41 -8.78 -14.28
C GLU A 24 12.57 -7.66 -13.26
N ASP A 25 13.69 -6.96 -13.38
CA ASP A 25 13.91 -5.72 -12.67
C ASP A 25 13.01 -4.62 -13.24
N ILE A 26 12.41 -3.80 -12.36
CA ILE A 26 11.70 -2.59 -12.79
C ILE A 26 12.68 -1.43 -12.70
N HIS A 27 12.96 -0.79 -13.83
CA HIS A 27 13.75 0.44 -13.88
C HIS A 27 12.82 1.66 -13.81
N LEU A 28 12.89 2.39 -12.71
CA LEU A 28 12.22 3.67 -12.54
C LEU A 28 13.07 4.77 -13.16
N LYS A 29 12.90 4.97 -14.48
CA LYS A 29 13.74 5.88 -15.28
C LYS A 29 13.85 7.28 -14.68
N LYS A 30 12.73 7.85 -14.21
CA LYS A 30 12.64 9.17 -13.57
C LYS A 30 13.60 9.33 -12.39
N TYR A 31 13.87 8.24 -11.67
CA TYR A 31 14.71 8.26 -10.47
C TYR A 31 16.07 7.61 -10.68
N GLY A 32 16.30 6.89 -11.79
CA GLY A 32 17.46 6.01 -11.95
C GLY A 32 17.49 4.88 -10.92
N ALA A 33 16.33 4.53 -10.36
CA ALA A 33 16.19 3.51 -9.32
C ALA A 33 15.74 2.17 -9.91
N TRP A 34 16.06 1.09 -9.22
CA TRP A 34 15.66 -0.25 -9.59
C TRP A 34 14.86 -0.90 -8.49
N ILE A 35 13.75 -1.53 -8.85
CA ILE A 35 13.04 -2.47 -7.99
C ILE A 35 13.43 -3.87 -8.46
N LYS A 36 14.01 -4.67 -7.57
CA LYS A 36 14.60 -5.96 -7.91
C LYS A 36 14.17 -7.05 -6.94
N PRO A 37 13.89 -8.27 -7.43
CA PRO A 37 13.80 -9.44 -6.57
C PRO A 37 15.19 -9.76 -5.97
N VAL A 38 15.22 -10.02 -4.67
CA VAL A 38 16.42 -10.45 -3.93
C VAL A 38 16.14 -11.70 -3.13
N TYR A 39 17.20 -12.47 -2.91
CA TYR A 39 17.16 -13.75 -2.22
C TYR A 39 18.02 -13.66 -0.96
N ILE A 40 17.42 -13.97 0.19
CA ILE A 40 18.14 -14.02 1.47
C ILE A 40 18.75 -15.42 1.67
N THR A 41 20.03 -15.50 2.04
CA THR A 41 20.76 -16.78 2.15
C THR A 41 21.71 -16.83 3.35
N ASP A 42 21.77 -17.99 4.00
CA ASP A 42 22.70 -18.32 5.08
C ASP A 42 24.18 -18.40 4.62
N ASN A 43 24.43 -18.75 3.35
CA ASN A 43 25.78 -18.98 2.85
C ASN A 43 25.94 -18.70 1.35
N PRO A 44 26.12 -17.43 0.94
CA PRO A 44 26.27 -17.08 -0.48
C PRO A 44 27.54 -17.69 -1.12
N GLY A 45 28.56 -18.03 -0.31
CA GLY A 45 29.83 -18.62 -0.77
C GLY A 45 29.77 -20.14 -1.00
N LYS A 46 28.88 -20.88 -0.34
CA LYS A 46 28.69 -22.33 -0.54
C LYS A 46 27.79 -22.61 -1.75
N ARG A 47 28.29 -22.27 -2.94
CA ARG A 47 27.69 -22.73 -4.21
C ARG A 47 27.75 -24.27 -4.28
N ARG A 48 26.67 -24.95 -3.91
CA ARG A 48 26.50 -26.38 -4.25
C ARG A 48 26.43 -26.50 -5.77
N SER A 49 27.00 -27.60 -6.26
CA SER A 49 27.37 -27.84 -7.66
C SER A 49 26.31 -27.49 -8.72
N LYS A 50 26.79 -27.17 -9.93
CA LYS A 50 26.12 -26.69 -11.16
C LYS A 50 24.80 -27.36 -11.64
N ARG A 51 24.15 -28.23 -10.85
CA ARG A 51 23.00 -29.04 -11.29
C ARG A 51 21.79 -29.06 -10.35
N ARG A 52 21.80 -28.35 -9.22
CA ARG A 52 20.59 -28.21 -8.40
C ARG A 52 20.13 -26.75 -8.45
N THR A 53 18.93 -26.53 -8.99
CA THR A 53 18.13 -25.36 -8.67
C THR A 53 18.19 -25.16 -7.15
N PHE A 54 18.54 -23.96 -6.70
CA PHE A 54 18.42 -23.65 -5.28
C PHE A 54 16.94 -23.85 -4.92
N ASP A 55 16.65 -24.78 -4.01
CA ASP A 55 15.38 -24.75 -3.27
C ASP A 55 15.47 -23.55 -2.33
N ILE A 56 15.28 -22.35 -2.88
CA ILE A 56 15.17 -21.13 -2.09
C ILE A 56 13.80 -21.19 -1.46
N ASP A 57 13.78 -21.24 -0.13
CA ASP A 57 12.56 -21.13 0.67
C ASP A 57 11.76 -19.91 0.15
N PRO A 58 10.45 -20.05 -0.16
CA PRO A 58 9.62 -18.92 -0.51
C PRO A 58 9.75 -17.74 0.46
N MET A 59 9.97 -17.99 1.76
CA MET A 59 10.20 -16.95 2.76
C MET A 59 11.45 -16.11 2.46
N ASN A 60 12.44 -16.64 1.76
CA ASN A 60 13.70 -15.94 1.48
C ASN A 60 13.63 -15.09 0.21
N LYS A 61 12.47 -15.06 -0.46
CA LYS A 61 12.23 -14.29 -1.67
C LYS A 61 11.66 -12.92 -1.29
N LYS A 62 12.48 -11.87 -1.30
CA LYS A 62 12.10 -10.49 -0.95
C LYS A 62 12.27 -9.51 -2.11
N LEU A 63 11.62 -8.36 -2.02
CA LEU A 63 11.83 -7.28 -2.99
C LEU A 63 12.85 -6.30 -2.43
N SER A 64 13.62 -5.65 -3.30
CA SER A 64 14.53 -4.58 -2.93
C SER A 64 14.35 -3.37 -3.82
N VAL A 65 14.57 -2.19 -3.26
CA VAL A 65 14.76 -0.96 -4.01
C VAL A 65 16.23 -0.57 -3.90
N TYR A 66 16.85 -0.36 -5.05
CA TYR A 66 18.25 0.00 -5.18
C TYR A 66 18.38 1.26 -6.01
N LEU A 67 19.05 2.26 -5.45
CA LEU A 67 19.40 3.50 -6.13
C LEU A 67 20.94 3.64 -6.12
N PRO A 68 21.63 3.35 -7.25
CA PRO A 68 23.08 3.40 -7.30
C PRO A 68 23.61 4.82 -7.04
N ASN A 69 24.55 5.00 -6.12
CA ASN A 69 25.31 6.23 -5.90
C ASN A 69 24.50 7.51 -5.57
N GLN A 70 23.33 7.43 -4.92
CA GLN A 70 22.51 8.62 -4.60
C GLN A 70 21.88 8.61 -3.18
N ASP A 71 21.13 9.69 -2.93
CA ASP A 71 20.32 10.09 -1.78
C ASP A 71 19.53 8.94 -1.12
N ASP A 72 19.90 8.63 0.12
CA ASP A 72 19.35 7.55 0.94
C ASP A 72 17.87 7.76 1.27
N GLU A 73 17.48 9.02 1.55
CA GLU A 73 16.09 9.39 1.84
C GLU A 73 15.20 9.17 0.62
N LYS A 74 15.71 9.46 -0.57
CA LYS A 74 14.99 9.23 -1.82
C LYS A 74 14.78 7.73 -2.08
N ALA A 75 15.79 6.90 -1.86
CA ALA A 75 15.69 5.46 -2.03
C ALA A 75 14.69 4.84 -1.04
N LYS A 76 14.73 5.28 0.22
CA LYS A 76 13.75 4.90 1.24
C LYS A 76 12.33 5.27 0.82
N ARG A 77 12.14 6.51 0.37
CA ARG A 77 10.85 7.02 -0.07
C ARG A 77 10.28 6.27 -1.27
N ILE A 78 11.12 5.87 -2.22
CA ILE A 78 10.72 5.02 -3.35
C ILE A 78 10.27 3.64 -2.85
N ALA A 79 10.98 3.06 -1.88
CA ALA A 79 10.61 1.77 -1.28
C ALA A 79 9.27 1.84 -0.53
N GLU A 80 9.06 2.89 0.25
CA GLU A 80 7.79 3.16 0.95
C GLU A 80 6.64 3.43 -0.04
N ALA A 81 6.90 4.20 -1.11
CA ALA A 81 5.91 4.46 -2.14
C ALA A 81 5.50 3.18 -2.88
N PHE A 82 6.48 2.34 -3.25
CA PHE A 82 6.21 1.06 -3.89
C PHE A 82 5.41 0.13 -2.97
N LEU A 83 5.76 0.08 -1.69
CA LEU A 83 5.03 -0.68 -0.69
C LEU A 83 3.58 -0.22 -0.59
N GLY A 84 3.36 1.08 -0.46
CA GLY A 84 2.04 1.66 -0.41
C GLY A 84 1.20 1.39 -1.68
N CYS A 85 1.82 1.43 -2.86
CA CYS A 85 1.16 1.04 -4.12
C CYS A 85 0.73 -0.44 -4.09
N LEU A 86 1.55 -1.35 -3.56
CA LEU A 86 1.16 -2.75 -3.39
C LEU A 86 -0.07 -2.87 -2.47
N PHE A 87 -0.13 -2.13 -1.36
CA PHE A 87 -1.30 -2.12 -0.47
C PHE A 87 -2.58 -1.68 -1.18
N ILE A 88 -2.48 -0.64 -2.02
CA ILE A 88 -3.61 -0.11 -2.77
C ILE A 88 -4.13 -1.13 -3.78
N LEU A 89 -3.23 -1.79 -4.51
CA LEU A 89 -3.60 -2.78 -5.53
C LEU A 89 -4.14 -4.07 -4.92
N HIS A 90 -3.61 -4.47 -3.77
CA HIS A 90 -3.90 -5.78 -3.20
C HIS A 90 -5.06 -5.80 -2.21
N GLY A 91 -5.58 -4.66 -1.75
CA GLY A 91 -6.81 -4.54 -0.95
C GLY A 91 -6.83 -5.39 0.33
N TYR A 92 -7.04 -6.71 0.19
CA TYR A 92 -7.24 -7.70 1.24
C TYR A 92 -5.96 -8.38 1.79
N LEU A 93 -4.79 -8.23 1.15
CA LEU A 93 -3.58 -8.97 1.54
C LEU A 93 -2.78 -8.47 2.76
N PRO A 94 -3.03 -7.32 3.41
CA PRO A 94 -2.24 -6.96 4.58
C PRO A 94 -2.88 -7.48 5.88
N LEU A 95 -3.14 -8.79 5.93
CA LEU A 95 -3.14 -9.54 7.20
C LEU A 95 -1.75 -10.14 7.48
N ALA A 96 -0.76 -9.81 6.65
CA ALA A 96 0.64 -10.01 6.97
C ALA A 96 0.99 -9.14 8.18
N GLU A 97 0.97 -9.74 9.36
CA GLU A 97 1.63 -9.17 10.52
C GLU A 97 3.09 -8.92 10.10
N ASN A 98 3.56 -7.66 10.15
CA ASN A 98 4.98 -7.29 10.03
C ASN A 98 5.56 -7.05 8.61
N ILE A 99 4.96 -6.14 7.84
CA ILE A 99 5.59 -5.60 6.63
C ILE A 99 6.55 -4.46 7.00
N PHE A 100 7.82 -4.56 6.58
CA PHE A 100 8.87 -3.58 6.87
C PHE A 100 9.71 -3.24 5.64
N VAL A 101 10.20 -2.01 5.61
CA VAL A 101 11.29 -1.60 4.72
C VAL A 101 12.57 -1.54 5.57
N TYR A 102 13.56 -2.37 5.23
CA TYR A 102 14.81 -2.49 5.98
C TYR A 102 16.00 -2.07 5.14
N SER A 103 16.86 -1.21 5.67
CA SER A 103 18.05 -0.72 4.97
C SER A 103 19.23 -1.68 5.13
N VAL A 104 19.89 -2.01 4.02
CA VAL A 104 21.07 -2.90 3.96
C VAL A 104 22.20 -2.17 3.21
N SER A 105 23.44 -2.33 3.68
CA SER A 105 24.63 -1.83 2.96
C SER A 105 24.76 -2.52 1.60
N ASP A 106 25.12 -1.77 0.57
CA ASP A 106 25.23 -2.30 -0.80
C ASP A 106 26.36 -3.32 -0.97
N GLU A 107 27.37 -3.30 -0.09
CA GLU A 107 28.43 -4.31 -0.02
C GLU A 107 27.91 -5.74 0.21
N TYR A 108 26.72 -5.88 0.81
CA TYR A 108 26.08 -7.17 1.05
C TYR A 108 25.31 -7.69 -0.18
N LEU A 109 25.17 -6.91 -1.25
CA LEU A 109 24.50 -7.35 -2.47
C LEU A 109 25.44 -8.13 -3.37
N ILE A 110 25.36 -9.44 -3.26
CA ILE A 110 26.19 -10.38 -4.00
C ILE A 110 25.51 -10.70 -5.33
N GLU A 111 26.25 -10.53 -6.42
CA GLU A 111 25.79 -10.78 -7.80
C GLU A 111 24.51 -10.01 -8.17
N GLY A 112 24.25 -8.87 -7.50
CA GLY A 112 23.10 -8.03 -7.76
C GLY A 112 21.76 -8.59 -7.28
N LYS A 113 21.73 -9.74 -6.58
CA LYS A 113 20.45 -10.40 -6.20
C LYS A 113 20.48 -11.23 -4.92
N TYR A 114 21.64 -11.51 -4.32
CA TYR A 114 21.72 -12.27 -3.08
C TYR A 114 22.12 -11.36 -1.92
N ILE A 115 21.48 -11.52 -0.78
CA ILE A 115 21.82 -10.82 0.45
C ILE A 115 22.04 -11.87 1.55
N PRO A 116 23.20 -11.91 2.21
CA PRO A 116 23.41 -12.84 3.31
C PRO A 116 22.52 -12.49 4.51
N GLU A 117 22.04 -13.49 5.25
CA GLU A 117 21.26 -13.29 6.48
C GLU A 117 21.98 -12.39 7.50
N THR A 118 23.32 -12.48 7.54
CA THR A 118 24.16 -11.64 8.40
C THR A 118 24.06 -10.15 8.11
N ALA A 119 23.59 -9.75 6.92
CA ALA A 119 23.39 -8.35 6.55
C ALA A 119 22.28 -7.67 7.37
N PHE A 120 21.42 -8.46 8.00
CA PHE A 120 20.33 -7.98 8.85
C PHE A 120 20.70 -8.00 10.34
N GLY A 121 21.86 -8.56 10.73
CA GLY A 121 22.20 -8.81 12.14
C GLY A 121 21.56 -10.08 12.69
N GLU A 122 22.15 -10.65 13.75
CA GLU A 122 21.81 -12.00 14.25
C GLU A 122 20.37 -12.12 14.81
N ASN A 123 19.75 -11.02 15.26
CA ASN A 123 18.40 -11.05 15.84
C ASN A 123 17.30 -10.53 14.91
N ASP A 124 17.61 -9.64 13.95
CA ASP A 124 16.56 -8.94 13.21
C ASP A 124 16.01 -9.80 12.08
N TYR A 125 16.82 -10.66 11.43
CA TYR A 125 16.31 -11.48 10.33
C TYR A 125 15.16 -12.41 10.72
N TYR A 126 15.25 -13.08 11.88
CA TYR A 126 14.17 -13.95 12.34
C TYR A 126 12.93 -13.14 12.70
N LEU A 127 13.08 -11.99 13.35
CA LEU A 127 11.97 -11.07 13.64
C LEU A 127 11.31 -10.54 12.36
N LEU A 128 12.11 -10.22 11.34
CA LEU A 128 11.65 -9.75 10.05
C LEU A 128 10.94 -10.85 9.22
N ASN A 129 11.14 -12.13 9.55
CA ASN A 129 10.43 -13.25 8.92
C ASN A 129 9.37 -13.90 9.81
N ILE A 130 9.17 -13.43 11.04
CA ILE A 130 8.05 -13.85 11.87
C ILE A 130 6.78 -13.20 11.33
N GLY A 131 5.89 -14.03 10.79
CA GLY A 131 4.58 -13.62 10.32
C GLY A 131 4.15 -14.31 9.04
N THR A 132 2.90 -14.07 8.67
CA THR A 132 2.34 -14.44 7.39
C THR A 132 2.93 -13.56 6.30
N HIS A 133 3.44 -14.17 5.23
CA HIS A 133 3.94 -13.46 4.07
C HIS A 133 2.92 -13.50 2.95
N SER A 134 2.60 -12.33 2.42
CA SER A 134 1.63 -12.20 1.35
C SER A 134 2.28 -12.45 0.00
N ALA A 135 1.69 -13.35 -0.78
CA ALA A 135 2.13 -13.63 -2.13
C ALA A 135 1.69 -12.51 -3.08
N ILE A 136 2.64 -11.85 -3.74
CA ILE A 136 2.39 -10.84 -4.77
C ILE A 136 2.24 -11.52 -6.13
N ARG A 137 1.25 -11.10 -6.92
CA ARG A 137 1.08 -11.54 -8.31
C ARG A 137 1.92 -10.67 -9.25
N TYR A 138 2.32 -11.21 -10.40
CA TYR A 138 3.13 -10.49 -11.39
C TYR A 138 2.54 -9.20 -11.89
N TYR A 139 1.24 -9.21 -12.12
CA TYR A 139 0.51 -8.01 -12.48
C TYR A 139 0.65 -6.90 -11.42
N ASP A 140 0.42 -7.22 -10.14
CA ASP A 140 0.44 -6.22 -9.07
C ASP A 140 1.84 -5.66 -8.80
N TYR A 141 2.90 -6.47 -8.95
CA TYR A 141 4.29 -6.01 -8.89
C TYR A 141 4.62 -5.00 -10.00
N LYS A 142 4.29 -5.35 -11.26
CA LYS A 142 4.53 -4.47 -12.41
C LYS A 142 3.73 -3.18 -12.29
N GLU A 143 2.47 -3.32 -11.90
CA GLU A 143 1.57 -2.19 -11.74
C GLU A 143 2.01 -1.29 -10.58
N ALA A 144 2.39 -1.85 -9.42
CA ALA A 144 2.95 -1.07 -8.32
C ALA A 144 4.17 -0.27 -8.77
N GLY A 145 5.08 -0.89 -9.53
CA GLY A 145 6.26 -0.22 -10.09
C GLY A 145 5.90 0.94 -11.02
N ARG A 146 4.88 0.77 -11.87
CA ARG A 146 4.34 1.84 -12.73
C ARG A 146 3.77 2.99 -11.89
N LEU A 147 3.09 2.68 -10.78
CA LEU A 147 2.46 3.69 -9.92
C LEU A 147 3.49 4.53 -9.13
N VAL A 148 4.68 3.99 -8.81
CA VAL A 148 5.70 4.69 -8.01
C VAL A 148 6.03 6.08 -8.57
N ASP A 149 6.11 6.21 -9.90
CA ASP A 149 6.50 7.47 -10.54
C ASP A 149 5.53 8.63 -10.24
N ALA A 150 4.24 8.31 -10.02
CA ALA A 150 3.22 9.27 -9.59
C ALA A 150 3.06 9.36 -8.07
N THR A 151 3.50 8.35 -7.31
CA THR A 151 3.32 8.31 -5.85
C THR A 151 4.40 9.05 -5.07
N VAL A 152 5.64 9.13 -5.58
CA VAL A 152 6.77 9.68 -4.79
C VAL A 152 6.58 11.17 -4.42
N ASP A 153 5.70 11.91 -5.11
CA ASP A 153 5.34 13.30 -4.77
C ASP A 153 4.69 13.42 -3.38
N ASP A 154 4.92 14.52 -2.65
CA ASP A 154 4.52 14.68 -1.23
C ASP A 154 3.05 14.40 -0.92
N ASP A 155 2.12 14.90 -1.72
CA ASP A 155 0.69 14.76 -1.44
C ASP A 155 0.18 13.32 -1.65
N LEU A 156 0.55 12.70 -2.77
CA LEU A 156 0.18 11.31 -3.04
C LEU A 156 0.94 10.33 -2.17
N PHE A 157 2.22 10.57 -1.89
CA PHE A 157 2.99 9.76 -0.96
C PHE A 157 2.27 9.71 0.39
N MET A 158 1.94 10.87 0.96
CA MET A 158 1.21 10.95 2.23
C MET A 158 -0.16 10.29 2.15
N ALA A 159 -0.89 10.46 1.03
CA ALA A 159 -2.18 9.83 0.85
C ALA A 159 -2.09 8.29 0.91
N VAL A 160 -1.12 7.73 0.19
CA VAL A 160 -0.83 6.30 0.18
C VAL A 160 -0.40 5.81 1.56
N THR A 161 0.51 6.52 2.23
CA THR A 161 0.98 6.18 3.58
C THR A 161 -0.16 6.18 4.60
N PHE A 162 -1.06 7.17 4.56
CA PHE A 162 -2.23 7.19 5.42
C PHE A 162 -3.18 6.04 5.12
N TYR A 163 -3.42 5.73 3.84
CA TYR A 163 -4.25 4.59 3.47
C TYR A 163 -3.67 3.27 3.99
N GLU A 164 -2.37 3.05 3.78
CA GLU A 164 -1.64 1.89 4.31
C GLU A 164 -1.77 1.78 5.83
N ALA A 165 -1.52 2.88 6.55
CA ALA A 165 -1.63 2.91 8.00
C ALA A 165 -3.05 2.59 8.50
N GLY A 166 -4.08 3.01 7.75
CA GLY A 166 -5.46 2.63 8.03
C GLY A 166 -5.71 1.14 7.83
N ALA A 167 -5.29 0.61 6.67
CA ALA A 167 -5.49 -0.79 6.30
C ALA A 167 -4.74 -1.76 7.25
N ARG A 168 -3.54 -1.39 7.73
CA ARG A 168 -2.78 -2.17 8.73
C ARG A 168 -3.49 -2.24 10.09
N LEU A 169 -4.22 -1.20 10.47
CA LEU A 169 -4.96 -1.18 11.73
C LEU A 169 -6.24 -2.00 11.64
N LEU A 170 -6.99 -1.83 10.57
CA LEU A 170 -8.21 -2.58 10.30
C LEU A 170 -8.51 -2.54 8.80
N PHE A 171 -8.59 -3.72 8.19
CA PHE A 171 -9.13 -3.90 6.86
C PHE A 171 -10.41 -4.76 6.94
N VAL A 172 -11.49 -4.29 6.32
CA VAL A 172 -12.74 -5.06 6.24
C VAL A 172 -12.89 -5.59 4.82
N SER A 173 -12.81 -6.91 4.67
CA SER A 173 -12.98 -7.59 3.40
C SER A 173 -14.47 -7.74 3.04
N PRO A 174 -14.87 -7.47 1.79
CA PRO A 174 -16.23 -7.72 1.32
C PRO A 174 -16.62 -9.20 1.40
N ILE A 175 -15.63 -10.09 1.26
CA ILE A 175 -15.81 -11.54 1.40
C ILE A 175 -16.26 -11.85 2.83
N ASP A 176 -15.56 -11.32 3.84
CA ASP A 176 -15.90 -11.52 5.26
C ASP A 176 -17.26 -10.91 5.65
N MET A 177 -17.70 -9.88 4.93
CA MET A 177 -19.01 -9.28 5.19
C MET A 177 -20.14 -10.08 4.53
N ASN A 178 -19.92 -10.61 3.32
CA ASN A 178 -20.91 -11.36 2.56
C ASN A 178 -21.05 -12.81 3.02
N ASP A 179 -19.94 -13.52 3.24
CA ASP A 179 -19.93 -14.96 3.53
C ASP A 179 -20.52 -15.29 4.89
N TYR A 180 -20.44 -14.35 5.85
CA TYR A 180 -20.96 -14.54 7.20
C TYR A 180 -22.37 -13.96 7.40
N GLY A 181 -23.01 -13.45 6.34
CA GLY A 181 -24.37 -12.90 6.39
C GLY A 181 -24.55 -11.83 7.47
N ARG A 182 -23.51 -11.03 7.74
CA ARG A 182 -23.50 -10.12 8.89
C ARG A 182 -24.52 -9.00 8.69
N ASP A 183 -25.15 -8.56 9.78
CA ASP A 183 -26.08 -7.43 9.75
C ASP A 183 -25.35 -6.17 9.25
N ARG A 184 -26.02 -5.40 8.38
CA ARG A 184 -25.57 -4.09 7.90
C ARG A 184 -25.29 -3.10 9.03
N ASN A 185 -25.96 -3.30 10.15
CA ASN A 185 -25.79 -2.53 11.37
C ASN A 185 -24.79 -3.16 12.35
N TRP A 186 -24.05 -4.20 11.94
CA TRP A 186 -23.02 -4.81 12.77
C TRP A 186 -21.94 -3.78 13.12
N LYS A 187 -21.68 -3.68 14.42
CA LYS A 187 -20.85 -2.65 15.03
C LYS A 187 -19.83 -3.31 15.94
N PRO A 188 -18.68 -2.66 16.17
CA PRO A 188 -17.73 -3.04 17.20
C PRO A 188 -18.39 -3.22 18.57
N GLU A 189 -18.18 -4.37 19.18
CA GLU A 189 -18.76 -4.75 20.47
C GLU A 189 -17.88 -4.24 21.62
N THR A 190 -16.55 -4.30 21.44
CA THR A 190 -15.59 -3.90 22.47
C THR A 190 -15.09 -2.46 22.31
N ALA A 191 -14.52 -1.88 23.37
CA ALA A 191 -13.91 -0.55 23.31
C ALA A 191 -12.64 -0.53 22.45
N GLU A 192 -11.90 -1.64 22.45
CA GLU A 192 -10.71 -1.84 21.64
C GLU A 192 -11.05 -1.83 20.15
N GLU A 193 -12.01 -2.67 19.71
CA GLU A 193 -12.46 -2.70 18.32
C GLU A 193 -12.95 -1.33 17.83
N ARG A 194 -13.68 -0.58 18.69
CA ARG A 194 -14.09 0.80 18.39
C ARG A 194 -12.91 1.71 18.18
N THR A 195 -11.91 1.66 19.05
CA THR A 195 -10.72 2.52 18.99
C THR A 195 -9.89 2.21 17.75
N THR A 196 -9.72 0.93 17.43
CA THR A 196 -9.03 0.47 16.21
C THR A 196 -9.76 0.95 14.96
N MET A 197 -11.07 0.75 14.89
CA MET A 197 -11.89 1.21 13.76
C MET A 197 -11.85 2.73 13.60
N GLU A 198 -11.95 3.51 14.68
CA GLU A 198 -11.88 4.97 14.61
C GLU A 198 -10.52 5.48 14.14
N SER A 199 -9.44 4.83 14.59
CA SER A 199 -8.07 5.16 14.19
C SER A 199 -7.84 4.86 12.70
N ALA A 200 -8.27 3.67 12.25
CA ALA A 200 -8.19 3.29 10.84
C ALA A 200 -9.05 4.22 9.95
N PHE A 201 -10.26 4.55 10.40
CA PHE A 201 -11.15 5.48 9.70
C PHE A 201 -10.51 6.87 9.55
N LEU A 202 -9.88 7.38 10.60
CA LEU A 202 -9.21 8.68 10.54
C LEU A 202 -8.04 8.66 9.55
N ASN A 203 -7.33 7.55 9.43
CA ASN A 203 -6.26 7.39 8.45
C ASN A 203 -6.83 7.37 7.01
N PHE A 204 -7.91 6.65 6.72
CA PHE A 204 -8.59 6.73 5.42
C PHE A 204 -9.15 8.12 5.12
N TYR A 205 -9.54 8.88 6.16
CA TYR A 205 -9.96 10.27 5.98
C TYR A 205 -8.78 11.14 5.57
N LYS A 206 -7.65 11.02 6.30
CA LYS A 206 -6.42 11.75 6.03
C LYS A 206 -5.83 11.43 4.66
N SER A 207 -6.02 10.21 4.15
CA SER A 207 -5.57 9.90 2.80
C SER A 207 -6.32 10.70 1.73
N ILE A 208 -7.62 10.93 1.92
CA ILE A 208 -8.42 11.80 1.04
C ILE A 208 -8.01 13.28 1.24
N GLU A 209 -7.85 13.70 2.49
CA GLU A 209 -7.44 15.07 2.84
C GLU A 209 -6.07 15.44 2.28
N ALA A 210 -5.11 14.50 2.26
CA ALA A 210 -3.77 14.74 1.70
C ALA A 210 -3.81 15.15 0.22
N ILE A 211 -4.79 14.65 -0.56
CA ILE A 211 -4.92 14.94 -1.98
C ILE A 211 -5.78 16.18 -2.23
N PHE A 212 -6.94 16.27 -1.57
CA PHE A 212 -7.96 17.28 -1.91
C PHE A 212 -8.08 18.40 -0.87
N GLY A 213 -7.39 18.28 0.27
CA GLY A 213 -7.59 19.09 1.47
C GLY A 213 -8.89 18.77 2.21
N ASP A 214 -9.12 19.45 3.33
CA ASP A 214 -10.36 19.31 4.11
C ASP A 214 -11.58 19.77 3.27
N PRO A 215 -12.70 19.02 3.26
CA PRO A 215 -13.93 19.43 2.62
C PRO A 215 -14.44 20.72 3.26
N ASN A 216 -14.37 21.80 2.49
CA ASN A 216 -14.80 23.12 2.94
C ASN A 216 -16.33 23.19 3.15
N LYS A 217 -16.82 24.31 3.70
CA LYS A 217 -18.28 24.56 3.77
C LYS A 217 -18.90 24.78 2.38
N ASP A 218 -18.12 25.29 1.42
CA ASP A 218 -18.58 25.53 0.05
C ASP A 218 -18.29 24.35 -0.87
N ARG A 219 -19.27 23.44 -0.91
CA ARG A 219 -19.26 22.23 -1.73
C ARG A 219 -18.87 22.44 -3.19
N LYS A 220 -19.16 23.61 -3.80
CA LYS A 220 -18.77 23.87 -5.19
C LYS A 220 -17.26 23.98 -5.33
N VAL A 221 -16.62 24.71 -4.42
CA VAL A 221 -15.16 24.88 -4.43
C VAL A 221 -14.45 23.55 -4.19
N PHE A 222 -14.97 22.69 -3.31
CA PHE A 222 -14.40 21.34 -3.14
C PHE A 222 -14.64 20.44 -4.36
N ALA A 223 -15.80 20.54 -5.01
CA ALA A 223 -16.07 19.84 -6.28
C ALA A 223 -15.04 20.21 -7.36
N GLU A 224 -14.68 21.49 -7.48
CA GLU A 224 -13.64 21.92 -8.42
C GLU A 224 -12.25 21.38 -8.07
N LYS A 225 -11.92 21.22 -6.78
CA LYS A 225 -10.68 20.55 -6.37
C LYS A 225 -10.62 19.08 -6.78
N LEU A 226 -11.74 18.35 -6.64
CA LEU A 226 -11.86 16.96 -7.10
C LEU A 226 -11.61 16.87 -8.61
N LYS A 227 -12.29 17.72 -9.39
CA LYS A 227 -12.14 17.78 -10.85
C LYS A 227 -10.71 18.14 -11.29
N ALA A 228 -10.06 19.07 -10.59
CA ALA A 228 -8.68 19.45 -10.86
C ALA A 228 -7.69 18.28 -10.73
N GLN A 229 -8.04 17.27 -9.94
CA GLN A 229 -7.27 16.03 -9.77
C GLN A 229 -7.82 14.86 -10.62
N GLY A 230 -8.76 15.13 -11.54
CA GLY A 230 -9.33 14.15 -12.45
C GLY A 230 -10.42 13.25 -11.85
N VAL A 231 -11.01 13.65 -10.71
CA VAL A 231 -12.14 12.95 -10.07
C VAL A 231 -13.44 13.67 -10.41
N ASP A 232 -14.43 12.95 -10.95
CA ASP A 232 -15.78 13.49 -11.14
C ASP A 232 -16.56 13.45 -9.81
N PRO A 233 -16.89 14.60 -9.19
CA PRO A 233 -17.62 14.62 -7.93
C PRO A 233 -19.01 13.98 -8.01
N GLU A 234 -19.64 14.01 -9.19
CA GLU A 234 -20.98 13.46 -9.41
C GLU A 234 -20.98 11.98 -9.75
N GLU A 235 -19.79 11.38 -9.92
CA GLU A 235 -19.65 9.95 -10.15
C GLU A 235 -20.29 9.16 -9.01
N LEU A 236 -21.07 8.16 -9.38
CA LEU A 236 -21.71 7.24 -8.45
C LEU A 236 -20.77 6.07 -8.17
N VAL A 237 -20.21 6.04 -6.97
CA VAL A 237 -19.34 4.94 -6.54
C VAL A 237 -20.12 3.95 -5.69
N GLU A 238 -19.92 2.67 -5.98
CA GLU A 238 -20.72 1.58 -5.41
C GLU A 238 -19.89 0.71 -4.47
N PHE A 239 -20.44 0.51 -3.27
CA PHE A 239 -20.04 -0.56 -2.34
C PHE A 239 -21.25 -0.96 -1.47
N ARG A 240 -22.06 0.04 -1.08
CA ARG A 240 -23.36 -0.15 -0.42
C ARG A 240 -24.53 0.29 -1.28
N GLU A 241 -24.53 1.58 -1.63
CA GLU A 241 -25.56 2.27 -2.41
C GLU A 241 -24.82 3.20 -3.35
N LYS A 242 -25.37 3.40 -4.55
CA LYS A 242 -24.84 4.38 -5.50
C LYS A 242 -25.05 5.77 -4.91
N GLU A 243 -24.00 6.30 -4.33
CA GLU A 243 -23.94 7.65 -3.78
C GLU A 243 -22.82 8.40 -4.48
N ARG A 244 -23.02 9.69 -4.72
CA ARG A 244 -22.02 10.54 -5.37
C ARG A 244 -20.77 10.60 -4.50
N ILE A 245 -19.60 10.57 -5.12
CA ILE A 245 -18.30 10.69 -4.44
C ILE A 245 -18.33 11.86 -3.44
N ILE A 246 -18.79 13.03 -3.89
CA ILE A 246 -18.81 14.21 -3.04
C ILE A 246 -19.73 14.04 -1.82
N ASP A 247 -20.88 13.39 -1.94
CA ASP A 247 -21.80 13.15 -0.81
C ASP A 247 -21.15 12.21 0.22
N LYS A 248 -20.47 11.16 -0.25
CA LYS A 248 -19.74 10.24 0.64
C LYS A 248 -18.60 10.93 1.38
N ILE A 249 -17.82 11.80 0.73
CA ILE A 249 -16.75 12.54 1.39
C ILE A 249 -17.32 13.46 2.49
N TYR A 250 -18.42 14.18 2.21
CA TYR A 250 -19.09 15.01 3.23
C TYR A 250 -19.73 14.18 4.35
N LYS A 251 -20.20 12.97 4.07
CA LYS A 251 -20.64 12.02 5.10
C LYS A 251 -19.47 11.62 5.99
N MET A 252 -18.31 11.31 5.42
CA MET A 252 -17.08 10.97 6.12
C MET A 252 -16.60 12.13 7.02
N SER A 253 -16.55 13.35 6.50
CA SER A 253 -16.21 14.56 7.25
C SER A 253 -17.14 14.78 8.45
N ARG A 254 -18.47 14.62 8.27
CA ARG A 254 -19.44 14.71 9.38
C ARG A 254 -19.22 13.64 10.44
N ILE A 255 -18.83 12.41 10.05
CA ILE A 255 -18.50 11.33 10.99
C ILE A 255 -17.23 11.68 11.77
N ARG A 256 -16.18 12.17 11.08
CA ARG A 256 -14.94 12.65 11.69
C ARG A 256 -15.21 13.72 12.76
N ASP A 257 -15.99 14.74 12.41
CA ASP A 257 -16.31 15.86 13.33
C ASP A 257 -17.19 15.43 14.50
N LYS A 258 -18.23 14.64 14.26
CA LYS A 258 -19.24 14.32 15.28
C LYS A 258 -18.86 13.15 16.17
N LYS A 259 -18.21 12.13 15.58
CA LYS A 259 -17.97 10.85 16.23
C LYS A 259 -16.52 10.71 16.66
N VAL A 260 -15.56 11.11 15.82
CA VAL A 260 -14.14 10.81 16.06
C VAL A 260 -13.42 11.93 16.82
N ALA A 261 -13.70 13.20 16.50
CA ALA A 261 -12.99 14.35 17.05
C ALA A 261 -13.33 14.68 18.53
N HIS A 262 -14.44 14.16 19.07
CA HIS A 262 -14.90 14.52 20.40
C HIS A 262 -15.07 13.31 21.33
N GLY A 263 -14.01 13.03 22.10
CA GLY A 263 -13.91 12.01 23.16
C GLY A 263 -15.11 11.92 24.11
N LYS A 264 -15.65 13.07 24.52
CA LYS A 264 -16.48 13.20 25.73
C LYS A 264 -17.93 13.62 25.47
N SER A 265 -18.24 14.16 24.29
CA SER A 265 -19.52 14.84 24.04
C SER A 265 -20.64 13.92 23.52
N MET A 266 -20.35 12.66 23.19
CA MET A 266 -21.34 11.72 22.67
C MET A 266 -21.25 10.36 23.38
N PRO A 267 -22.40 9.75 23.76
CA PRO A 267 -22.41 8.39 24.30
C PRO A 267 -21.80 7.39 23.33
N HIS A 268 -20.99 6.43 23.84
CA HIS A 268 -20.32 5.42 23.02
C HIS A 268 -21.26 4.65 22.09
N THR A 269 -22.50 4.42 22.50
CA THR A 269 -23.54 3.73 21.72
C THR A 269 -24.01 4.50 20.48
N LYS A 270 -23.81 5.83 20.45
CA LYS A 270 -24.15 6.70 19.30
C LYS A 270 -22.95 7.05 18.42
N ARG A 271 -21.73 6.75 18.91
CA ARG A 271 -20.45 7.07 18.28
C ARG A 271 -19.96 6.01 17.27
N SER A 272 -20.52 4.80 17.30
CA SER A 272 -20.06 3.69 16.45
C SER A 272 -20.24 3.97 14.95
N ILE A 273 -19.23 3.64 14.16
CA ILE A 273 -19.29 3.39 12.72
C ILE A 273 -19.61 1.89 12.56
N SER A 274 -20.48 1.49 11.63
CA SER A 274 -20.68 0.05 11.36
C SER A 274 -19.54 -0.49 10.49
N TYR A 275 -19.26 -1.79 10.55
CA TYR A 275 -18.24 -2.40 9.69
C TYR A 275 -18.53 -2.19 8.19
N TYR A 276 -19.81 -2.16 7.80
CA TYR A 276 -20.22 -1.81 6.43
C TYR A 276 -19.94 -0.36 6.06
N GLU A 277 -20.25 0.61 6.94
CA GLU A 277 -19.91 2.01 6.69
C GLU A 277 -18.40 2.21 6.60
N PHE A 278 -17.64 1.55 7.49
CA PHE A 278 -16.19 1.57 7.47
C PHE A 278 -15.62 1.03 6.16
N MET A 279 -16.09 -0.13 5.71
CA MET A 279 -15.70 -0.74 4.44
C MET A 279 -15.97 0.21 3.26
N ASP A 280 -17.15 0.82 3.19
CA ASP A 280 -17.49 1.78 2.12
C ASP A 280 -16.51 2.97 2.07
N PHE A 281 -16.07 3.49 3.22
CA PHE A 281 -15.08 4.58 3.27
C PHE A 281 -13.66 4.14 2.94
N GLN A 282 -13.26 2.93 3.38
CA GLN A 282 -11.98 2.32 3.00
C GLN A 282 -11.87 2.22 1.48
N TYR A 283 -12.90 1.68 0.83
CA TYR A 283 -12.90 1.52 -0.63
C TYR A 283 -13.06 2.83 -1.38
N LEU A 284 -13.80 3.81 -0.84
CA LEU A 284 -13.80 5.17 -1.40
C LEU A 284 -12.39 5.78 -1.40
N ALA A 285 -11.66 5.68 -0.29
CA ALA A 285 -10.31 6.21 -0.19
C ALA A 285 -9.37 5.54 -1.21
N ASN A 286 -9.41 4.21 -1.30
CA ASN A 286 -8.66 3.44 -2.30
C ASN A 286 -8.98 3.90 -3.73
N TYR A 287 -10.28 3.97 -4.07
CA TYR A 287 -10.74 4.40 -5.39
C TYR A 287 -10.19 5.77 -5.77
N LEU A 288 -10.33 6.76 -4.88
CA LEU A 288 -9.87 8.12 -5.12
C LEU A 288 -8.35 8.19 -5.34
N ILE A 289 -7.57 7.46 -4.54
CA ILE A 289 -6.12 7.42 -4.70
C ILE A 289 -5.75 6.79 -6.05
N CYS A 290 -6.34 5.64 -6.40
CA CYS A 290 -6.12 4.98 -7.69
C CYS A 290 -6.44 5.90 -8.88
N THR A 291 -7.57 6.60 -8.82
CA THR A 291 -7.99 7.51 -9.88
C THR A 291 -6.98 8.64 -10.08
N VAL A 292 -6.53 9.28 -8.98
CA VAL A 292 -5.58 10.39 -9.07
C VAL A 292 -4.19 9.91 -9.52
N LEU A 293 -3.74 8.75 -9.04
CA LEU A 293 -2.48 8.14 -9.49
C LEU A 293 -2.49 7.89 -11.01
N ASN A 294 -3.55 7.27 -11.52
CA ASN A 294 -3.68 7.01 -12.95
C ASN A 294 -3.71 8.30 -13.77
N LYS A 295 -4.43 9.32 -13.31
CA LYS A 295 -4.49 10.62 -13.99
C LYS A 295 -3.14 11.33 -14.04
N ARG A 296 -2.33 11.24 -12.99
CA ARG A 296 -0.95 11.78 -13.01
C ARG A 296 -0.03 11.02 -13.97
N LEU A 297 -0.16 9.71 -14.04
CA LEU A 297 0.62 8.90 -14.97
C LEU A 297 0.27 9.24 -16.43
N GLU A 298 -1.02 9.36 -16.75
CA GLU A 298 -1.47 9.81 -18.07
C GLU A 298 -0.87 11.18 -18.43
N LYS A 299 -0.86 12.12 -17.47
CA LYS A 299 -0.27 13.44 -17.68
C LYS A 299 1.24 13.38 -17.93
N ASN A 300 1.99 12.66 -17.08
CA ASN A 300 3.44 12.53 -17.22
C ASN A 300 3.83 11.91 -18.57
N MET A 301 3.07 10.93 -19.06
CA MET A 301 3.31 10.32 -20.37
C MET A 301 3.08 11.29 -21.53
N ASN A 302 2.08 12.18 -21.42
CA ASN A 302 1.84 13.19 -22.45
C ASN A 302 2.96 14.25 -22.45
N ASP A 303 3.37 14.70 -21.26
CA ASP A 303 4.44 15.70 -21.11
C ASP A 303 5.80 15.18 -21.63
N GLU A 304 6.07 13.86 -21.54
CA GLU A 304 7.29 13.24 -22.12
C GLU A 304 7.26 13.20 -23.65
N ASN A 305 6.11 12.91 -24.27
CA ASN A 305 6.01 12.87 -25.74
C ASN A 305 6.16 14.26 -26.36
N ASP A 306 5.68 15.31 -25.69
CA ASP A 306 5.78 16.69 -26.17
C ASP A 306 7.22 17.27 -26.10
N MET A 307 8.16 16.61 -25.41
CA MET A 307 9.56 17.03 -25.34
C MET A 307 10.46 16.44 -26.42
N ASP A 308 10.00 15.39 -27.11
CA ASP A 308 10.75 14.70 -28.17
C ASP A 308 10.42 15.23 -29.58
N ASP A 309 9.43 16.13 -29.71
CA ASP A 309 9.00 16.82 -30.94
C ASP A 309 9.57 18.25 -31.07
#